data_AF-S8DIL7-F1
#
_entry.id   AF-S8DIL7-F1
#
_cell.length_a   1.000
_cell.length_b   1.000
_cell.length_c   1.000
_cell.angle_alpha   90.00
_cell.angle_beta   90.00
_cell.angle_gamma   90.00
#
_symmetry.space_group_name_H-M   'P 1'
#
loop_
_entity.id
_entity.type
_entity.pdbx_description
1 polymer ?
#
loop_
_entity_poly.entity_id
_entity_poly.type
_entity_poly.pdbx_seq_one_letter_code
_entity_poly.pdbx_strand_id
1 'polypeptide(L)'
;VPSVIVVLILTTTVSSISAIQILRAERQIDLNSHIVRVYLTLEVENAGEAPASEVLLAFPPAQFDHLAMVKAAVTTVKKKKTSYVPLAVNPAKREAPNDTKFYAVTLLKPLERSESTTLEILYVLTHSLEPFPAEISQSESQMVYYQDSAVILSPYHIKHQATLLKTPSKKIESFTRVEPSRASGSEITYGPFEDRAPFSYSPIISHFENNSPFAFVEELEREIEISHWGSISVTEHYKLANAGAKHKGIFSR
;
A
#
# COMPACT_ATOMS: atom_id res chain seq x y z
N VAL A 1 62.74 5.01 11.96
CA VAL A 1 61.49 4.25 12.13
C VAL A 1 60.42 4.97 11.30
N PRO A 2 59.99 4.47 10.14
CA PRO A 2 58.94 5.14 9.38
C PRO A 2 57.57 4.66 9.88
N SER A 3 56.70 5.60 10.22
CA SER A 3 55.32 5.35 10.62
C SER A 3 54.49 5.04 9.38
N VAL A 4 53.97 3.82 9.30
CA VAL A 4 53.01 3.39 8.27
C VAL A 4 51.62 3.89 8.69
N ILE A 5 51.05 4.81 7.92
CA ILE A 5 49.65 5.21 8.08
C ILE A 5 48.80 4.14 7.39
N VAL A 6 48.10 3.33 8.17
CA VAL A 6 47.09 2.38 7.68
C VAL A 6 45.79 3.15 7.49
N VAL A 7 45.45 3.42 6.23
CA VAL A 7 44.14 3.97 5.87
C VAL A 7 43.14 2.81 5.88
N LEU A 8 42.34 2.74 6.94
CA LEU A 8 41.23 1.79 7.05
C LEU A 8 40.08 2.30 6.16
N ILE A 9 39.99 1.78 4.93
CA ILE A 9 38.84 2.03 4.05
C ILE A 9 37.68 1.20 4.59
N LEU A 10 36.78 1.86 5.32
CA LEU A 10 35.51 1.28 5.76
C LEU A 10 34.62 1.15 4.51
N THR A 11 34.61 -0.03 3.87
CA THR A 11 33.68 -0.31 2.78
C THR A 11 32.29 -0.45 3.39
N THR A 12 31.48 0.61 3.32
CA THR A 12 30.04 0.51 3.56
C THR A 12 29.47 -0.39 2.46
N THR A 13 29.03 -1.58 2.83
CA THR A 13 28.32 -2.47 1.92
C THR A 13 26.96 -1.84 1.66
N VAL A 14 26.86 -0.99 0.63
CA VAL A 14 25.58 -0.57 0.08
C VAL A 14 24.95 -1.84 -0.46
N SER A 15 23.95 -2.37 0.25
CA SER A 15 23.21 -3.54 -0.18
C SER A 15 22.55 -3.18 -1.52
N SER A 16 23.15 -3.63 -2.62
CA SER A 16 22.70 -3.29 -3.96
C SER A 16 21.28 -3.80 -4.16
N ILE A 17 20.38 -2.90 -4.55
CA ILE A 17 19.04 -3.26 -4.99
C ILE A 17 19.20 -4.17 -6.22
N SER A 18 18.56 -5.33 -6.22
CA SER A 18 18.60 -6.27 -7.34
C SER A 18 18.21 -5.57 -8.65
N ALA A 19 18.82 -5.98 -9.77
CA ALA A 19 18.55 -5.38 -11.09
C ALA A 19 17.21 -5.86 -11.68
N ILE A 20 16.12 -5.71 -10.91
CA ILE A 20 14.75 -5.97 -11.35
C ILE A 20 14.24 -4.75 -12.12
N GLN A 21 13.47 -5.00 -13.17
CA GLN A 21 12.64 -4.00 -13.84
C GLN A 21 11.17 -4.41 -13.74
N ILE A 22 10.27 -3.42 -13.73
CA ILE A 22 8.84 -3.65 -13.76
C ILE A 22 8.34 -3.31 -15.16
N LEU A 23 7.85 -4.32 -15.88
CA LEU A 23 7.34 -4.19 -17.24
C LEU A 23 5.98 -3.51 -17.24
N ARG A 24 5.09 -3.95 -16.35
CA ARG A 24 3.74 -3.43 -16.19
C ARG A 24 3.36 -3.40 -14.72
N ALA A 25 2.77 -2.29 -14.30
CA ALA A 25 2.27 -2.12 -12.94
C ALA A 25 0.84 -1.55 -12.95
N GLU A 26 -0.09 -2.26 -12.32
CA GLU A 26 -1.47 -1.78 -12.17
C GLU A 26 -1.78 -1.65 -10.69
N ARG A 27 -2.19 -0.44 -10.27
CA ARG A 27 -2.54 -0.17 -8.87
C ARG A 27 -3.99 0.26 -8.77
N GLN A 28 -4.82 -0.55 -8.12
CA GLN A 28 -6.19 -0.19 -7.78
C GLN A 28 -6.27 0.16 -6.28
N ILE A 29 -6.65 1.40 -5.99
CA ILE A 29 -6.87 1.92 -4.63
C ILE A 29 -8.38 1.95 -4.39
N ASP A 30 -8.85 1.12 -3.47
CA ASP A 30 -10.26 1.04 -3.06
C ASP A 30 -10.50 1.88 -1.80
N LEU A 31 -11.31 2.92 -1.95
CA LEU A 31 -11.69 3.90 -0.93
C LEU A 31 -13.16 3.75 -0.49
N ASN A 32 -13.83 2.65 -0.83
CA ASN A 32 -15.26 2.42 -0.55
C ASN A 32 -15.59 2.32 0.95
N SER A 33 -14.59 2.15 1.82
CA SER A 33 -14.75 2.08 3.28
C SER A 33 -13.76 3.02 3.98
N HIS A 34 -13.85 3.14 5.31
CA HIS A 34 -12.84 3.85 6.11
C HIS A 34 -11.44 3.18 6.09
N ILE A 35 -11.37 1.92 5.67
CA ILE A 35 -10.13 1.16 5.46
C ILE A 35 -9.79 1.18 3.97
N VAL A 36 -8.60 1.66 3.64
CA VAL A 36 -8.11 1.71 2.26
C VAL A 36 -7.47 0.37 1.91
N ARG A 37 -7.91 -0.23 0.80
CA ARG A 37 -7.32 -1.47 0.27
C ARG A 37 -6.66 -1.16 -1.05
N VAL A 38 -5.39 -1.54 -1.19
CA VAL A 38 -4.66 -1.36 -2.44
C VAL A 38 -4.29 -2.71 -3.02
N TYR A 39 -4.74 -2.94 -4.24
CA TYR A 39 -4.39 -4.08 -5.07
C TYR A 39 -3.35 -3.62 -6.07
N LEU A 40 -2.18 -4.26 -6.06
CA LEU A 40 -1.05 -3.91 -6.90
C LEU A 40 -0.61 -5.16 -7.65
N THR A 41 -0.75 -5.14 -8.98
CA THR A 41 -0.30 -6.20 -9.88
C THR A 41 1.01 -5.74 -10.52
N LEU A 42 2.10 -6.49 -10.31
CA LEU A 42 3.42 -6.18 -10.85
C LEU A 42 3.90 -7.31 -11.75
N GLU A 43 4.15 -7.00 -13.01
CA GLU A 43 4.93 -7.86 -13.92
C GLU A 43 6.41 -7.49 -13.78
N VAL A 44 7.16 -8.32 -13.07
CA VAL A 44 8.57 -8.09 -12.75
C VAL A 44 9.45 -8.97 -13.62
N GLU A 45 10.56 -8.43 -14.11
CA GLU A 45 11.57 -9.14 -14.89
C GLU A 45 12.95 -8.93 -14.24
N ASN A 46 13.77 -9.97 -14.22
CA ASN A 46 15.17 -9.84 -13.82
C ASN A 46 16.01 -9.35 -15.01
N ALA A 47 16.43 -8.09 -14.97
CA ALA A 47 17.34 -7.50 -15.96
C ALA A 47 18.82 -7.69 -15.60
N GLY A 48 19.13 -8.31 -14.46
CA GLY A 48 20.48 -8.58 -13.98
C GLY A 48 21.07 -9.90 -14.49
N GLU A 49 22.37 -10.06 -14.29
CA GLU A 49 23.10 -11.30 -14.59
C GLU A 49 22.87 -12.38 -13.52
N ALA A 50 22.73 -11.98 -12.25
CA ALA A 50 22.53 -12.90 -11.13
C ALA A 50 21.03 -13.18 -10.90
N PRO A 51 20.66 -14.40 -10.46
CA PRO A 51 19.28 -14.73 -10.13
C PRO A 51 18.74 -13.86 -8.99
N ALA A 52 17.53 -13.32 -9.14
CA ALA A 52 16.89 -12.48 -8.14
C ALA A 52 15.93 -13.29 -7.28
N SER A 53 16.14 -13.34 -5.96
CA SER A 53 15.31 -14.14 -5.04
C SER A 53 14.28 -13.32 -4.25
N GLU A 54 14.37 -11.99 -4.32
CA GLU A 54 13.46 -11.07 -3.63
C GLU A 54 13.07 -9.90 -4.53
N VAL A 55 11.87 -9.36 -4.31
CA VAL A 55 11.39 -8.11 -4.90
C VAL A 55 11.05 -7.16 -3.76
N LEU A 56 11.42 -5.89 -3.90
CA LEU A 56 11.21 -4.87 -2.87
C LEU A 56 9.95 -4.06 -3.20
N LEU A 57 9.07 -3.92 -2.22
CA LEU A 57 7.93 -3.01 -2.23
C LEU A 57 8.31 -1.75 -1.46
N ALA A 58 8.19 -0.59 -2.09
CA ALA A 58 8.52 0.70 -1.48
C ALA A 58 7.27 1.45 -1.02
N PHE A 59 7.36 2.09 0.12
CA PHE A 59 6.29 2.90 0.71
C PHE A 59 6.86 4.23 1.23
N PRO A 60 6.17 5.37 0.98
CA PRO A 60 6.46 6.61 1.68
C PRO A 60 6.31 6.42 3.21
N PRO A 61 7.07 7.16 4.05
CA PRO A 61 6.97 7.06 5.51
C PRO A 61 5.54 7.19 6.03
N ALA A 62 4.81 8.22 5.58
CA ALA A 62 3.43 8.48 6.00
C ALA A 62 2.47 7.32 5.68
N GLN A 63 2.67 6.61 4.57
CA GLN A 63 1.89 5.43 4.23
C GLN A 63 2.33 4.22 5.08
N PHE A 64 3.63 4.08 5.30
CA PHE A 64 4.20 2.94 6.02
C PHE A 64 3.72 2.87 7.48
N ASP A 65 3.62 4.00 8.16
CA ASP A 65 3.15 4.09 9.55
C ASP A 65 1.67 3.67 9.72
N HIS A 66 0.92 3.64 8.61
CA HIS A 66 -0.50 3.32 8.56
C HIS A 66 -0.80 1.94 7.96
N LEU A 67 0.22 1.17 7.58
CA LEU A 67 0.08 -0.19 7.06
C LEU A 67 -0.37 -1.16 8.16
N ALA A 68 -1.56 -1.71 8.00
CA ALA A 68 -2.06 -2.78 8.86
C ALA A 68 -1.69 -4.18 8.36
N MET A 69 -1.51 -4.32 7.04
CA MET A 69 -1.23 -5.62 6.42
C MET A 69 -0.59 -5.45 5.04
N VAL A 70 0.37 -6.31 4.71
CA VAL A 70 0.90 -6.50 3.36
C VAL A 70 0.91 -7.99 3.05
N LYS A 71 0.31 -8.39 1.93
CA LYS A 71 0.28 -9.75 1.42
C LYS A 71 0.75 -9.74 -0.02
N ALA A 72 1.51 -10.75 -0.41
CA ALA A 72 1.91 -10.96 -1.79
C ALA A 72 1.64 -12.42 -2.20
N ALA A 73 1.32 -12.61 -3.46
CA ALA A 73 1.19 -13.93 -4.07
C ALA A 73 1.76 -13.90 -5.48
N VAL A 74 2.26 -15.04 -5.96
CA VAL A 74 2.59 -15.22 -7.37
C VAL A 74 1.41 -15.84 -8.10
N THR A 75 1.12 -15.32 -9.29
CA THR A 75 0.08 -15.87 -10.15
C THR A 75 0.62 -17.07 -10.91
N THR A 76 -0.03 -18.23 -10.74
CA THR A 76 0.29 -19.45 -11.49
C THR A 76 -0.93 -19.90 -12.31
N VAL A 77 -0.74 -20.03 -13.63
CA VAL A 77 -1.77 -20.56 -14.53
C VAL A 77 -1.50 -22.05 -14.79
N LYS A 78 -2.37 -22.92 -14.27
CA LYS A 78 -2.35 -24.37 -14.57
C LYS A 78 -3.71 -24.79 -15.12
N LYS A 79 -3.73 -25.48 -16.27
CA LYS A 79 -4.94 -26.05 -16.90
C LYS A 79 -6.12 -25.04 -17.00
N LYS A 80 -5.85 -23.81 -17.47
CA LYS A 80 -6.82 -22.71 -17.59
C LYS A 80 -7.45 -22.22 -16.28
N LYS A 81 -6.94 -22.62 -15.11
CA LYS A 81 -7.32 -22.06 -13.81
C LYS A 81 -6.19 -21.20 -13.26
N THR A 82 -6.48 -19.93 -12.98
CA THR A 82 -5.57 -19.04 -12.27
C THR A 82 -5.56 -19.40 -10.80
N SER A 83 -4.37 -19.59 -10.23
CA SER A 83 -4.15 -19.88 -8.82
C SER A 83 -3.15 -18.89 -8.26
N TYR A 84 -3.36 -18.50 -7.00
CA TYR A 84 -2.48 -17.58 -6.28
C TYR A 84 -1.73 -18.36 -5.22
N VAL A 85 -0.40 -18.35 -5.29
CA VAL A 85 0.45 -19.00 -4.29
C VAL A 85 1.03 -17.91 -3.39
N PRO A 86 0.72 -17.90 -2.08
CA PRO A 86 1.24 -16.88 -1.16
C PRO A 86 2.76 -16.85 -1.13
N LEU A 87 3.32 -15.65 -1.00
CA LEU A 87 4.74 -15.38 -0.85
C LEU A 87 5.03 -14.84 0.55
N ALA A 88 6.22 -15.09 1.06
CA ALA A 88 6.66 -14.50 2.32
C ALA A 88 6.94 -13.00 2.12
N VAL A 89 6.44 -12.17 3.02
CA VAL A 89 6.60 -10.71 3.00
C VAL A 89 7.15 -10.28 4.35
N ASN A 90 8.33 -9.69 4.36
CA ASN A 90 9.01 -9.28 5.60
C ASN A 90 9.50 -7.83 5.51
N PRO A 91 9.49 -7.05 6.61
CA PRO A 91 10.09 -5.73 6.61
C PRO A 91 11.56 -5.79 6.19
N ALA A 92 11.98 -4.87 5.34
CA ALA A 92 13.34 -4.79 4.83
C ALA A 92 13.96 -3.42 5.14
N LYS A 93 15.21 -3.43 5.59
CA LYS A 93 16.00 -2.22 5.80
C LYS A 93 16.92 -2.02 4.59
N ARG A 94 16.69 -0.93 3.86
CA ARG A 94 17.52 -0.46 2.75
C ARG A 94 17.63 1.06 2.88
N GLU A 95 18.78 1.62 2.57
CA GLU A 95 18.93 3.06 2.45
C GLU A 95 18.28 3.52 1.15
N ALA A 96 17.46 4.57 1.22
CA ALA A 96 16.76 5.10 0.06
C ALA A 96 16.42 6.58 0.26
N PRO A 97 16.17 7.32 -0.83
CA PRO A 97 15.74 8.71 -0.75
C PRO A 97 14.45 8.89 0.06
N ASN A 98 14.28 10.06 0.67
CA ASN A 98 13.07 10.49 1.36
C ASN A 98 12.55 9.51 2.42
N ASP A 99 13.48 8.83 3.12
CA ASP A 99 13.19 7.84 4.17
C ASP A 99 12.27 6.70 3.74
N THR A 100 12.24 6.40 2.42
CA THR A 100 11.43 5.32 1.84
C THR A 100 11.62 4.02 2.61
N LYS A 101 10.52 3.39 3.00
CA LYS A 101 10.49 2.14 3.76
C LYS A 101 10.15 0.97 2.85
N PHE A 102 10.60 -0.23 3.23
CA PHE A 102 10.49 -1.40 2.37
C PHE A 102 9.90 -2.62 3.05
N TYR A 103 9.17 -3.39 2.26
CA TYR A 103 8.96 -4.82 2.49
C TYR A 103 9.68 -5.61 1.39
N ALA A 104 10.30 -6.72 1.74
CA ALA A 104 10.85 -7.69 0.80
C ALA A 104 9.85 -8.84 0.61
N VAL A 105 9.52 -9.13 -0.65
CA VAL A 105 8.74 -10.27 -1.08
C VAL A 105 9.71 -11.36 -1.53
N THR A 106 9.75 -12.49 -0.83
CA THR A 106 10.60 -13.63 -1.18
C THR A 106 9.93 -14.46 -2.27
N LEU A 107 10.62 -14.65 -3.39
CA LEU A 107 10.14 -15.47 -4.51
C LEU A 107 10.30 -16.96 -4.18
N LEU A 108 9.34 -17.79 -4.62
CA LEU A 108 9.40 -19.25 -4.42
C LEU A 108 10.56 -19.89 -5.16
N LYS A 109 10.90 -19.31 -6.31
CA LYS A 109 12.06 -19.67 -7.14
C LYS A 109 12.77 -18.38 -7.50
N PRO A 110 14.11 -18.33 -7.42
CA PRO A 110 14.87 -17.21 -7.96
C PRO A 110 14.49 -16.98 -9.42
N LEU A 111 14.33 -15.72 -9.78
CA LEU A 111 14.04 -15.29 -11.13
C LEU A 111 15.36 -15.25 -11.90
N GLU A 112 15.52 -16.11 -12.89
CA GLU A 112 16.71 -16.14 -13.73
C GLU A 112 16.79 -14.93 -14.65
N ARG A 113 17.95 -14.69 -15.28
CA ARG A 113 18.12 -13.57 -16.21
C ARG A 113 17.05 -13.57 -17.30
N SER A 114 16.40 -12.43 -17.49
CA SER A 114 15.31 -12.21 -18.46
C SER A 114 14.07 -13.10 -18.23
N GLU A 115 13.97 -13.75 -17.08
CA GLU A 115 12.73 -14.40 -16.64
C GLU A 115 11.79 -13.34 -16.04
N SER A 116 10.49 -13.51 -16.30
CA SER A 116 9.44 -12.64 -15.76
C SER A 116 8.44 -13.42 -14.92
N THR A 117 7.88 -12.74 -13.92
CA THR A 117 6.78 -13.28 -13.12
C THR A 117 5.78 -12.19 -12.75
N THR A 118 4.54 -12.59 -12.46
CA THR A 118 3.48 -11.67 -12.03
C THR A 118 3.21 -11.83 -10.55
N LEU A 119 3.38 -10.73 -9.82
CA LEU A 119 3.09 -10.62 -8.41
C LEU A 119 1.78 -9.89 -8.19
N GLU A 120 0.95 -10.43 -7.31
CA GLU A 120 -0.28 -9.80 -6.82
C GLU A 120 -0.07 -9.40 -5.38
N ILE A 121 -0.13 -8.11 -5.11
CA ILE A 121 0.08 -7.54 -3.79
C ILE A 121 -1.23 -6.94 -3.30
N LEU A 122 -1.60 -7.25 -2.07
CA LEU A 122 -2.64 -6.57 -1.32
C LEU A 122 -2.00 -5.91 -0.12
N TYR A 123 -2.11 -4.59 -0.02
CA TYR A 123 -1.81 -3.90 1.23
C TYR A 123 -3.02 -3.10 1.72
N VAL A 124 -3.13 -3.01 3.04
CA VAL A 124 -4.26 -2.39 3.73
C VAL A 124 -3.75 -1.27 4.60
N LEU A 125 -4.34 -0.09 4.42
CA LEU A 125 -4.02 1.10 5.19
C LEU A 125 -5.20 1.46 6.08
N THR A 126 -4.86 1.85 7.31
CA THR A 126 -5.80 2.40 8.29
C THR A 126 -5.50 3.88 8.49
N HIS A 127 -6.45 4.66 8.99
CA HIS A 127 -6.23 6.10 9.27
C HIS A 127 -5.68 6.93 8.08
N SER A 128 -5.95 6.51 6.84
CA SER A 128 -5.48 7.20 5.63
C SER A 128 -6.56 8.09 4.97
N LEU A 129 -7.73 8.19 5.60
CA LEU A 129 -8.83 9.05 5.18
C LEU A 129 -9.07 10.10 6.26
N GLU A 130 -8.96 11.36 5.88
CA GLU A 130 -9.09 12.49 6.79
C GLU A 130 -10.44 13.20 6.57
N PRO A 131 -11.36 13.24 7.55
CA PRO A 131 -12.60 13.98 7.43
C PRO A 131 -12.37 15.48 7.19
N PHE A 132 -12.96 16.00 6.13
CA PHE A 132 -12.94 17.42 5.82
C PHE A 132 -14.26 17.86 5.17
N PRO A 133 -15.08 18.68 5.85
CA PRO A 133 -14.79 19.35 7.13
C PRO A 133 -14.69 18.37 8.31
N ALA A 134 -13.91 18.74 9.34
CA ALA A 134 -13.68 17.91 10.52
C ALA A 134 -14.93 17.79 11.42
N GLU A 135 -15.89 18.71 11.25
CA GLU A 135 -17.17 18.72 11.96
C GLU A 135 -18.32 18.91 10.97
N ILE A 136 -19.39 18.13 11.14
CA ILE A 136 -20.60 18.17 10.31
C ILE A 136 -21.85 18.16 11.20
N SER A 137 -22.92 18.79 10.74
CA SER A 137 -24.26 18.63 11.31
C SER A 137 -24.89 17.29 10.93
N GLN A 138 -25.96 16.91 11.62
CA GLN A 138 -26.64 15.62 11.44
C GLN A 138 -27.17 15.38 10.01
N SER A 139 -27.46 16.44 9.26
CA SER A 139 -27.98 16.36 7.88
C SER A 139 -26.92 16.44 6.79
N GLU A 140 -25.68 16.78 7.15
CA GLU A 140 -24.59 16.96 6.18
C GLU A 140 -23.95 15.60 5.84
N SER A 141 -23.46 15.48 4.60
CA SER A 141 -22.72 14.31 4.16
C SER A 141 -21.26 14.41 4.61
N GLN A 142 -20.67 13.28 5.00
CA GLN A 142 -19.26 13.22 5.34
C GLN A 142 -18.41 13.22 4.07
N MET A 143 -17.48 14.17 4.01
CA MET A 143 -16.49 14.29 2.96
C MET A 143 -15.10 14.01 3.55
N VAL A 144 -14.22 13.38 2.78
CA VAL A 144 -12.88 12.99 3.25
C VAL A 144 -11.81 13.28 2.21
N TYR A 145 -10.60 13.57 2.68
CA TYR A 145 -9.39 13.59 1.86
C TYR A 145 -8.70 12.24 1.85
N TYR A 146 -8.22 11.82 0.68
CA TYR A 146 -7.23 10.77 0.51
C TYR A 146 -5.98 11.37 -0.16
N GLN A 147 -4.80 11.06 0.37
CA GLN A 147 -3.51 11.56 -0.14
C GLN A 147 -2.59 10.39 -0.49
N ASP A 148 -2.01 10.41 -1.69
CA ASP A 148 -1.06 9.41 -2.20
C ASP A 148 -0.27 10.04 -3.36
N SER A 149 0.22 9.23 -4.29
CA SER A 149 0.83 9.63 -5.55
C SER A 149 0.05 9.07 -6.74
N ALA A 150 0.06 9.77 -7.88
CA ALA A 150 -0.48 9.29 -9.16
C ALA A 150 0.33 8.12 -9.73
N VAL A 151 1.66 8.14 -9.51
CA VAL A 151 2.60 7.08 -9.91
C VAL A 151 2.95 6.19 -8.72
N ILE A 152 3.28 4.93 -9.00
CA ILE A 152 3.67 3.92 -8.02
C ILE A 152 5.11 4.20 -7.59
N LEU A 153 5.32 4.37 -6.28
CA LEU A 153 6.66 4.46 -5.71
C LEU A 153 7.32 3.08 -5.77
N SER A 154 8.48 3.00 -6.42
CA SER A 154 9.22 1.74 -6.60
C SER A 154 10.73 2.01 -6.58
N PRO A 155 11.55 1.11 -6.02
CA PRO A 155 13.00 1.20 -6.16
C PRO A 155 13.48 0.77 -7.55
N TYR A 156 12.58 0.22 -8.37
CA TYR A 156 12.84 -0.27 -9.72
C TYR A 156 12.25 0.68 -10.75
N HIS A 157 12.86 0.69 -11.95
CA HIS A 157 12.28 1.36 -13.11
C HIS A 157 10.96 0.69 -13.51
N ILE A 158 9.96 1.48 -13.88
CA ILE A 158 8.65 0.99 -14.32
C ILE A 158 8.38 1.46 -15.75
N LYS A 159 8.28 0.50 -16.69
CA LYS A 159 8.04 0.80 -18.11
C LYS A 159 6.62 1.29 -18.37
N HIS A 160 5.62 0.60 -17.84
CA HIS A 160 4.21 1.00 -17.97
C HIS A 160 3.48 0.91 -16.65
N GLN A 161 2.68 1.93 -16.32
CA GLN A 161 1.84 1.89 -15.13
C GLN A 161 0.53 2.66 -15.27
N ALA A 162 -0.47 2.22 -14.48
CA ALA A 162 -1.71 2.94 -14.29
C ALA A 162 -2.17 2.82 -12.83
N THR A 163 -2.78 3.88 -12.31
CA THR A 163 -3.42 3.90 -10.99
C THR A 163 -4.91 4.19 -11.14
N LEU A 164 -5.76 3.37 -10.53
CA LEU A 164 -7.22 3.53 -10.48
C LEU A 164 -7.66 3.73 -9.03
N LEU A 165 -8.26 4.87 -8.72
CA LEU A 165 -8.91 5.13 -7.44
C LEU A 165 -10.42 4.85 -7.58
N LYS A 166 -10.97 4.04 -6.68
CA LYS A 166 -12.40 3.76 -6.58
C LYS A 166 -12.96 4.43 -5.33
N THR A 167 -13.91 5.33 -5.52
CA THR A 167 -14.58 6.08 -4.45
C THR A 167 -15.97 5.47 -4.14
N PRO A 168 -16.51 5.66 -2.91
CA PRO A 168 -17.81 5.11 -2.50
C PRO A 168 -19.00 5.59 -3.34
N SER A 169 -18.90 6.80 -3.89
CA SER A 169 -19.98 7.43 -4.65
C SER A 169 -19.42 8.27 -5.80
N LYS A 170 -20.31 8.77 -6.67
CA LYS A 170 -19.92 9.66 -7.77
C LYS A 170 -19.67 11.11 -7.32
N LYS A 171 -19.87 11.41 -6.03
CA LYS A 171 -19.68 12.76 -5.46
C LYS A 171 -18.20 12.96 -5.12
N ILE A 172 -17.43 13.29 -6.14
CA ILE A 172 -16.03 13.70 -6.02
C ILE A 172 -16.01 15.22 -6.12
N GLU A 173 -15.66 15.89 -5.02
CA GLU A 173 -15.60 17.35 -4.94
C GLU A 173 -14.39 17.88 -5.70
N SER A 174 -13.24 17.26 -5.51
CA SER A 174 -12.01 17.62 -6.23
C SER A 174 -11.01 16.48 -6.29
N PHE A 175 -10.12 16.53 -7.27
CA PHE A 175 -8.96 15.65 -7.34
C PHE A 175 -7.80 16.37 -8.05
N THR A 176 -6.57 16.08 -7.62
CA THR A 176 -5.36 16.58 -8.30
C THR A 176 -5.28 15.99 -9.71
N ARG A 177 -5.07 16.84 -10.73
CA ARG A 177 -4.88 16.40 -12.12
C ARG A 177 -3.39 16.19 -12.40
N VAL A 178 -3.04 14.98 -12.84
CA VAL A 178 -1.69 14.62 -13.28
C VAL A 178 -1.85 13.94 -14.63
N GLU A 179 -1.60 14.68 -15.72
CA GLU A 179 -1.99 14.21 -17.05
C GLU A 179 -1.10 13.05 -17.56
N PRO A 180 -1.69 12.02 -18.20
CA PRO A 180 -3.13 11.86 -18.44
C PRO A 180 -3.89 11.46 -17.17
N SER A 181 -4.99 12.17 -16.87
CA SER A 181 -5.90 11.81 -15.78
C SER A 181 -7.37 11.99 -16.17
N ARG A 182 -8.24 11.11 -15.66
CA ARG A 182 -9.68 11.19 -15.93
C ARG A 182 -10.49 10.74 -14.72
N ALA A 183 -11.54 11.47 -14.41
CA ALA A 183 -12.60 11.01 -13.51
C ALA A 183 -13.82 10.55 -14.32
N SER A 184 -14.40 9.42 -13.97
CA SER A 184 -15.65 8.92 -14.56
C SER A 184 -16.47 8.15 -13.53
N GLY A 185 -17.69 8.61 -13.28
CA GLY A 185 -18.55 8.00 -12.25
C GLY A 185 -17.89 8.10 -10.87
N SER A 186 -17.64 6.96 -10.24
CA SER A 186 -16.99 6.84 -8.93
C SER A 186 -15.51 6.45 -9.04
N GLU A 187 -14.90 6.60 -10.22
CA GLU A 187 -13.52 6.19 -10.49
C GLU A 187 -12.67 7.37 -10.96
N ILE A 188 -11.43 7.44 -10.49
CA ILE A 188 -10.38 8.36 -10.97
C ILE A 188 -9.21 7.53 -11.48
N THR A 189 -8.86 7.70 -12.75
CA THR A 189 -7.74 7.01 -13.40
C THR A 189 -6.59 7.99 -13.61
N TYR A 190 -5.40 7.58 -13.20
CA TYR A 190 -4.12 8.23 -13.49
C TYR A 190 -3.28 7.34 -14.40
N GLY A 191 -2.76 7.93 -15.47
CA GLY A 191 -2.05 7.22 -16.51
C GLY A 191 -2.95 6.78 -17.68
N PRO A 192 -2.42 5.95 -18.60
CA PRO A 192 -1.15 5.26 -18.50
C PRO A 192 0.05 6.22 -18.46
N PHE A 193 1.04 5.89 -17.64
CA PHE A 193 2.34 6.54 -17.62
C PHE A 193 3.41 5.56 -18.07
N GLU A 194 4.41 6.09 -18.78
CA GLU A 194 5.50 5.30 -19.32
C GLU A 194 6.85 5.72 -18.75
N ASP A 195 7.80 4.79 -18.74
CA ASP A 195 9.23 4.97 -18.45
C ASP A 195 9.52 5.82 -17.20
N ARG A 196 8.97 5.42 -16.06
CA ARG A 196 9.19 6.11 -14.78
C ARG A 196 10.46 5.61 -14.10
N ALA A 197 11.32 6.56 -13.74
CA ALA A 197 12.55 6.29 -13.01
C ALA A 197 12.28 5.76 -11.60
N PRO A 198 13.22 5.01 -11.01
CA PRO A 198 13.19 4.64 -9.59
C PRO A 198 12.87 5.84 -8.69
N PHE A 199 12.09 5.59 -7.65
CA PHE A 199 11.68 6.57 -6.63
C PHE A 199 10.93 7.81 -7.17
N SER A 200 10.32 7.71 -8.36
CA SER A 200 9.40 8.73 -8.86
C SER A 200 8.18 8.88 -7.94
N TYR A 201 7.75 10.12 -7.71
CA TYR A 201 6.59 10.45 -6.89
C TYR A 201 5.83 11.64 -7.50
N SER A 202 4.50 11.57 -7.53
CA SER A 202 3.64 12.62 -8.10
C SER A 202 2.43 12.81 -7.19
N PRO A 203 2.51 13.70 -6.19
CA PRO A 203 1.51 13.79 -5.12
C PRO A 203 0.12 14.10 -5.66
N ILE A 204 -0.89 13.42 -5.12
CA ILE A 204 -2.31 13.63 -5.40
C ILE A 204 -3.10 13.74 -4.12
N ILE A 205 -4.17 14.52 -4.19
CA ILE A 205 -5.21 14.62 -3.16
C ILE A 205 -6.55 14.42 -3.87
N SER A 206 -7.42 13.59 -3.28
CA SER A 206 -8.80 13.43 -3.72
C SER A 206 -9.75 13.74 -2.56
N HIS A 207 -10.76 14.57 -2.84
CA HIS A 207 -11.81 14.96 -1.91
C HIS A 207 -13.14 14.42 -2.39
N PHE A 208 -13.78 13.57 -1.61
CA PHE A 208 -14.98 12.85 -2.05
C PHE A 208 -15.87 12.49 -0.85
N GLU A 209 -17.12 12.17 -1.15
CA GLU A 209 -18.10 11.73 -0.16
C GLU A 209 -17.82 10.31 0.31
N ASN A 210 -17.77 10.10 1.63
CA ASN A 210 -17.68 8.78 2.24
C ASN A 210 -18.51 8.72 3.52
N ASN A 211 -19.77 8.30 3.38
CA ASN A 211 -20.71 8.10 4.48
C ASN A 211 -20.62 6.69 5.09
N SER A 212 -19.57 5.90 4.81
CA SER A 212 -19.38 4.63 5.50
C SER A 212 -19.14 4.86 7.00
N PRO A 213 -19.45 3.91 7.89
CA PRO A 213 -19.12 4.05 9.31
C PRO A 213 -17.59 4.02 9.50
N PHE A 214 -17.04 5.03 10.16
CA PHE A 214 -15.62 5.11 10.55
C PHE A 214 -15.43 4.51 11.95
N ALA A 215 -15.91 3.27 12.13
CA ALA A 215 -15.81 2.58 13.41
C ALA A 215 -14.35 2.17 13.69
N PHE A 216 -13.83 2.59 14.83
CA PHE A 216 -12.47 2.35 15.27
C PHE A 216 -12.48 1.66 16.63
N VAL A 217 -11.75 0.54 16.75
CA VAL A 217 -11.53 -0.15 18.01
C VAL A 217 -10.28 0.47 18.65
N GLU A 218 -10.46 1.29 19.66
CA GLU A 218 -9.34 1.88 20.42
C GLU A 218 -8.64 0.82 21.26
N GLU A 219 -9.43 -0.09 21.83
CA GLU A 219 -8.96 -1.14 22.72
C GLU A 219 -9.84 -2.40 22.54
N LEU A 220 -9.19 -3.55 22.44
CA LEU A 220 -9.81 -4.87 22.44
C LEU A 220 -9.10 -5.73 23.48
N GLU A 221 -9.84 -6.14 24.50
CA GLU A 221 -9.43 -7.17 25.44
C GLU A 221 -10.24 -8.44 25.17
N ARG A 222 -9.55 -9.56 24.96
CA ARG A 222 -10.18 -10.88 24.74
C ARG A 222 -9.69 -11.85 25.81
N GLU A 223 -10.62 -12.29 26.64
CA GLU A 223 -10.40 -13.33 27.65
C GLU A 223 -10.88 -14.69 27.10
N ILE A 224 -10.03 -15.71 27.20
CA ILE A 224 -10.33 -17.09 26.77
C ILE A 224 -10.15 -18.01 27.97
N GLU A 225 -11.25 -18.50 28.52
CA GLU A 225 -11.26 -19.42 29.65
C GLU A 225 -11.44 -20.86 29.15
N ILE A 226 -10.49 -21.74 29.48
CA ILE A 226 -10.51 -23.16 29.10
C ILE A 226 -10.77 -24.00 30.34
N SER A 227 -11.90 -24.72 30.34
CA SER A 227 -12.26 -25.67 31.39
C SER A 227 -11.91 -27.10 30.99
N HIS A 228 -11.18 -27.79 31.86
CA HIS A 228 -10.85 -29.21 31.70
C HIS A 228 -12.09 -30.12 31.83
N TRP A 229 -13.23 -29.57 32.27
CA TRP A 229 -14.53 -30.24 32.25
C TRP A 229 -15.22 -30.19 30.87
N GLY A 230 -14.56 -29.63 29.86
CA GLY A 230 -14.96 -29.72 28.46
C GLY A 230 -15.60 -28.47 27.87
N SER A 231 -15.43 -27.30 28.49
CA SER A 231 -15.94 -26.03 27.95
C SER A 231 -14.83 -25.03 27.65
N ILE A 232 -15.09 -24.15 26.68
CA ILE A 232 -14.28 -22.97 26.37
C ILE A 232 -15.24 -21.77 26.39
N SER A 233 -14.89 -20.74 27.16
CA SER A 233 -15.62 -19.47 27.20
C SER A 233 -14.74 -18.38 26.59
N VAL A 234 -15.34 -17.49 25.80
CA VAL A 234 -14.65 -16.35 25.21
C VAL A 234 -15.44 -15.09 25.54
N THR A 235 -14.78 -14.15 26.20
CA THR A 235 -15.33 -12.84 26.56
C THR A 235 -14.52 -11.74 25.89
N GLU A 236 -15.18 -10.73 25.33
CA GLU A 236 -14.50 -9.63 24.64
C GLU A 236 -15.00 -8.28 25.17
N HIS A 237 -14.08 -7.41 25.53
CA HIS A 237 -14.35 -6.03 25.91
C HIS A 237 -13.81 -5.09 24.81
N TYR A 238 -14.72 -4.32 24.22
CA TYR A 238 -14.41 -3.39 23.14
C TYR A 238 -14.58 -1.95 23.58
N LYS A 239 -13.56 -1.14 23.39
CA LYS A 239 -13.66 0.32 23.41
C LYS A 239 -13.74 0.85 21.98
N LEU A 240 -14.94 1.22 21.57
CA LEU A 240 -15.24 1.67 20.20
C LEU A 240 -15.39 3.19 20.15
N ALA A 241 -14.83 3.79 19.11
CA ALA A 241 -15.02 5.19 18.75
C ALA A 241 -15.46 5.32 17.29
N ASN A 242 -16.11 6.44 16.96
CA ASN A 242 -16.33 6.83 15.56
C ASN A 242 -15.26 7.87 15.20
N ALA A 243 -14.37 7.50 14.27
CA ALA A 243 -13.27 8.33 13.78
C ALA A 243 -13.66 9.21 12.57
N GLY A 244 -14.95 9.27 12.23
CA GLY A 244 -15.48 10.15 11.19
C GLY A 244 -15.50 11.62 11.62
N ALA A 245 -16.15 12.45 10.80
CA ALA A 245 -16.37 13.85 11.14
C ALA A 245 -17.18 13.96 12.44
N LYS A 246 -16.78 14.89 13.31
CA LYS A 246 -17.46 15.11 14.59
C LYS A 246 -18.82 15.75 14.37
N HIS A 247 -19.77 15.41 15.22
CA HIS A 247 -21.08 16.07 15.19
C HIS A 247 -20.98 17.52 15.68
N LYS A 248 -21.54 18.44 14.92
CA LYS A 248 -21.69 19.85 15.29
C LYS A 248 -23.16 20.21 15.49
N GLY A 249 -23.44 20.91 16.57
CA GLY A 249 -24.78 21.38 16.92
C GLY A 249 -25.53 20.40 17.82
N ILE A 250 -26.85 20.53 17.86
CA ILE A 250 -27.72 19.75 18.76
C ILE A 250 -28.01 18.40 18.12
N PHE A 251 -27.97 17.34 18.92
CA PHE A 251 -28.45 16.03 18.51
C PHE A 251 -29.97 15.96 18.70
N SER A 252 -30.72 15.67 17.62
CA SER A 252 -32.15 15.37 17.69
C SER A 252 -32.38 13.89 17.38
N ARG A 253 -33.16 13.24 18.25
CA ARG A 253 -33.66 11.87 18.01
C ARG A 253 -34.81 11.87 17.02
#